data_AF-A1YSJ9-F1
#
_entry.id   AF-A1YSJ9-F1
#
_cell.length_a   1.000
_cell.length_b   1.000
_cell.length_c   1.000
_cell.angle_alpha   90.00
_cell.angle_beta   90.00
_cell.angle_gamma   90.00
#
_symmetry.space_group_name_H-M   'P 1'
#
loop_
_entity.id
_entity.type
_entity.pdbx_description
1 polymer ?
#
loop_
_entity_poly.entity_id
_entity_poly.type
_entity_poly.pdbx_seq_one_letter_code
_entity_poly.pdbx_strand_id
1 'polypeptide(L)'
;GWNQLNYITEELENPFRNLPLAIIIGIPLVTGCYILMNVSYFTVMTATELLQPQAVAVTFGDRVLYPASWVVPLFVAFSTIGAANGSCFTAGRLVYVAGREGHMLKVLSYISVKRLTPAPAIIFHGIIATIYIIPGDINSLVNYFSF
;
A
#
# COMPACT_ATOMS: atom_id res chain seq x y z
N GLY A 1 -1.94 5.64 3.59
CA GLY A 1 -3.10 5.60 2.69
C GLY A 1 -3.86 6.90 2.70
N TRP A 2 -4.57 7.22 3.78
CA TRP A 2 -5.41 8.41 3.89
C TRP A 2 -4.68 9.74 3.62
N ASN A 3 -3.45 9.90 4.11
CA ASN A 3 -2.62 11.09 3.80
C ASN A 3 -2.20 11.17 2.32
N GLN A 4 -2.06 10.04 1.63
CA GLN A 4 -1.65 10.05 0.23
C GLN A 4 -2.76 10.54 -0.70
N LEU A 5 -4.03 10.46 -0.27
CA LEU A 5 -5.17 11.07 -0.96
C LEU A 5 -5.01 12.59 -1.06
N ASN A 6 -4.30 13.23 -0.13
CA ASN A 6 -4.04 14.67 -0.22
C ASN A 6 -3.18 15.03 -1.44
N TYR A 7 -2.32 14.13 -1.95
CA TYR A 7 -1.49 14.38 -3.13
C TYR A 7 -2.25 14.32 -4.45
N ILE A 8 -3.43 13.69 -4.47
CA ILE A 8 -4.33 13.63 -5.64
C ILE A 8 -5.46 14.67 -5.54
N THR A 9 -5.45 15.51 -4.50
CA THR A 9 -6.37 16.65 -4.37
C THR A 9 -6.26 17.63 -5.53
N GLU A 10 -5.06 17.81 -6.09
CA GLU A 10 -4.82 18.67 -7.26
C GLU A 10 -5.45 18.11 -8.55
N GLU A 11 -5.75 16.81 -8.58
CA GLU A 11 -6.40 16.12 -9.70
C GLU A 11 -7.91 15.96 -9.51
N LEU A 12 -8.45 16.39 -8.37
CA LEU A 12 -9.86 16.25 -8.01
C LEU A 12 -10.68 17.45 -8.50
N GLU A 13 -11.77 17.19 -9.20
CA GLU A 13 -12.72 18.24 -9.57
C GLU A 13 -13.40 18.77 -8.29
N ASN A 14 -13.20 20.06 -8.00
CA ASN A 14 -13.75 20.76 -6.83
C ASN A 14 -13.37 20.14 -5.45
N PRO A 15 -12.08 20.23 -5.05
CA PRO A 15 -11.52 19.50 -3.92
C PRO A 15 -12.12 19.90 -2.57
N PHE A 16 -12.48 21.18 -2.38
CA PHE A 16 -13.01 21.69 -1.11
C PHE A 16 -14.31 21.00 -0.66
N ARG A 17 -15.12 20.52 -1.60
CA ARG A 17 -16.36 19.81 -1.32
C ARG A 17 -16.20 18.29 -1.44
N ASN A 18 -15.51 17.83 -2.48
CA ASN A 18 -15.46 16.41 -2.80
C ASN A 18 -14.49 15.62 -1.89
N LEU A 19 -13.41 16.24 -1.43
CA LEU A 19 -12.45 15.60 -0.54
C LEU A 19 -13.04 15.24 0.84
N PRO A 20 -13.68 16.15 1.58
CA PRO A 20 -14.30 15.79 2.86
C PRO A 20 -15.43 14.77 2.69
N LEU A 21 -16.20 14.87 1.59
CA LEU A 21 -17.31 13.95 1.31
C LEU A 21 -16.79 12.53 0.98
N ALA A 22 -15.71 12.42 0.21
CA ALA A 22 -15.05 11.16 -0.09
C ALA A 22 -14.47 10.50 1.18
N ILE A 23 -13.91 11.28 2.10
CA ILE A 23 -13.41 10.78 3.39
C ILE A 23 -14.56 10.26 4.25
N ILE A 24 -15.64 11.03 4.40
CA ILE A 24 -16.81 10.69 5.22
C ILE A 24 -17.51 9.42 4.71
N ILE A 25 -17.55 9.18 3.40
CA ILE A 25 -18.18 7.99 2.83
C ILE A 25 -17.20 6.81 2.78
N GLY A 26 -15.96 7.08 2.35
CA GLY A 26 -14.96 6.05 2.11
C GLY A 26 -14.44 5.38 3.40
N ILE A 27 -14.17 6.16 4.45
CA ILE A 27 -13.61 5.60 5.69
C ILE A 27 -14.60 4.64 6.38
N PRO A 28 -15.89 4.99 6.58
CA PRO A 28 -16.85 4.07 7.18
C PRO A 28 -17.11 2.84 6.32
N LEU A 29 -17.15 3.00 5.00
CA LEU A 29 -17.34 1.87 4.08
C LEU A 29 -16.19 0.86 4.21
N VAL A 30 -14.93 1.32 4.16
CA VAL A 30 -13.75 0.47 4.34
C VAL A 30 -13.73 -0.17 5.73
N THR A 31 -14.09 0.60 6.77
CA THR A 31 -14.22 0.07 8.14
C THR A 31 -15.25 -1.06 8.21
N GLY A 32 -16.40 -0.90 7.58
CA GLY A 32 -17.44 -1.92 7.49
C GLY A 32 -16.94 -3.19 6.78
N CYS A 33 -16.25 -3.03 5.65
CA CYS A 33 -15.63 -4.15 4.93
C CYS A 33 -14.61 -4.90 5.80
N TYR A 34 -13.78 -4.19 6.57
CA TYR A 34 -12.83 -4.83 7.48
C TYR A 34 -13.51 -5.61 8.60
N ILE A 35 -14.58 -5.08 9.18
CA ILE A 35 -15.35 -5.81 10.21
C ILE A 35 -15.94 -7.08 9.61
N LEU A 36 -16.61 -6.98 8.45
CA LEU A 36 -17.20 -8.13 7.76
C LEU A 36 -16.17 -9.20 7.41
N MET A 37 -14.96 -8.80 7.00
CA MET A 37 -13.88 -9.72 6.68
C MET A 37 -13.36 -10.45 7.93
N ASN A 38 -13.19 -9.74 9.04
CA ASN A 38 -12.83 -10.38 10.32
C ASN A 38 -13.91 -11.36 10.79
N VAL A 39 -15.19 -10.98 10.71
CA VAL A 39 -16.31 -11.89 11.02
C VAL A 39 -16.24 -13.15 10.16
N SER A 40 -15.98 -12.99 8.85
CA SER A 40 -15.85 -14.13 7.93
C SER A 40 -14.67 -15.05 8.27
N TYR A 41 -13.56 -14.51 8.79
CA TYR A 41 -12.44 -15.34 9.23
C TYR A 41 -12.80 -16.17 10.48
N PHE A 42 -13.52 -15.58 11.44
CA PHE A 42 -13.93 -16.29 12.65
C PHE A 42 -15.00 -17.36 12.42
N THR A 43 -15.76 -17.33 11.31
CA THR A 43 -16.72 -18.41 11.01
C THR A 43 -16.05 -19.69 10.51
N VAL A 44 -14.84 -19.60 9.96
CA VAL A 44 -14.12 -20.71 9.32
C VAL A 44 -12.91 -21.18 10.13
N MET A 45 -12.36 -20.31 10.98
CA MET A 45 -11.14 -20.58 11.75
C MET A 45 -11.32 -20.21 13.22
N THR A 46 -10.74 -21.01 14.11
CA THR A 46 -10.70 -20.70 15.54
C THR A 46 -9.61 -19.67 15.85
N ALA A 47 -9.73 -18.94 16.97
CA ALA A 47 -8.77 -17.89 17.35
C ALA A 47 -7.33 -18.40 17.44
N THR A 48 -7.13 -19.65 17.87
CA THR A 48 -5.81 -20.31 17.93
C THR A 48 -5.23 -20.58 16.53
N GLU A 49 -6.08 -20.93 15.57
CA GLU A 49 -5.68 -21.15 14.18
C GLU A 49 -5.48 -19.86 13.40
N LEU A 50 -5.94 -18.70 13.90
CA LEU A 50 -5.65 -17.39 13.31
C LEU A 50 -4.27 -16.86 13.74
N LEU A 51 -3.78 -17.29 14.90
CA LEU A 51 -2.48 -16.87 15.44
C LEU A 51 -1.29 -17.67 14.89
N GLN A 52 -1.56 -18.84 14.29
CA GLN A 52 -0.51 -19.74 13.78
C GLN A 52 -0.04 -19.45 12.33
N PRO A 53 -0.91 -19.16 11.35
CA PRO A 53 -0.49 -19.06 9.96
C PRO A 53 0.05 -17.66 9.63
N GLN A 54 1.15 -17.65 8.88
CA GLN A 54 1.77 -16.43 8.33
C GLN A 54 0.90 -15.74 7.26
N ALA A 55 -0.08 -16.46 6.69
CA ALA A 55 -1.03 -15.95 5.70
C ALA A 55 -2.47 -16.45 5.98
N VAL A 56 -3.23 -15.67 6.75
CA VAL A 56 -4.62 -15.99 7.15
C VAL A 56 -5.56 -16.16 5.94
N ALA A 57 -5.43 -15.30 4.93
CA ALA A 57 -6.31 -15.31 3.75
C ALA A 57 -6.18 -16.61 2.92
N VAL A 58 -4.97 -17.16 2.80
CA VAL A 58 -4.73 -18.41 2.05
C VAL A 58 -5.36 -19.59 2.77
N THR A 59 -5.20 -19.65 4.09
CA THR A 59 -5.79 -20.70 4.93
C THR A 59 -7.32 -20.67 4.88
N PHE A 60 -7.92 -19.48 4.82
CA PHE A 60 -9.36 -19.32 4.56
C PHE A 60 -9.76 -19.84 3.17
N GLY A 61 -8.98 -19.50 2.12
CA GLY A 61 -9.20 -19.97 0.76
C GLY A 61 -9.17 -21.49 0.62
N ASP A 62 -8.24 -22.17 1.29
CA ASP A 62 -8.13 -23.63 1.26
C ASP A 62 -9.33 -24.33 1.92
N ARG A 63 -9.92 -23.72 2.96
CA ARG A 63 -11.07 -24.31 3.67
C ARG A 63 -12.41 -24.04 3.01
N VAL A 64 -12.60 -22.86 2.41
CA VAL A 64 -13.89 -22.46 1.82
C VAL A 64 -13.97 -22.82 0.33
N LEU A 65 -12.87 -22.66 -0.40
CA LEU A 65 -12.80 -22.78 -1.85
C LEU A 65 -11.88 -23.94 -2.24
N TYR A 66 -12.16 -25.15 -1.75
CA TYR A 66 -11.35 -26.36 -1.99
C TYR A 66 -10.94 -26.60 -3.47
N PRO A 67 -11.79 -26.37 -4.50
CA PRO A 67 -11.39 -26.52 -5.90
C PRO A 67 -10.70 -25.29 -6.52
N ALA A 68 -10.75 -24.13 -5.85
CA ALA A 68 -10.31 -22.84 -6.39
C ALA A 68 -9.41 -22.06 -5.41
N SER A 69 -8.72 -22.74 -4.49
CA SER A 69 -7.98 -22.08 -3.42
C SER A 69 -6.80 -21.25 -3.91
N TRP A 70 -6.26 -21.59 -5.09
CA TRP A 70 -5.21 -20.84 -5.80
C TRP A 70 -5.62 -19.42 -6.21
N VAL A 71 -6.93 -19.14 -6.27
CA VAL A 71 -7.46 -17.83 -6.69
C VAL A 71 -7.19 -16.78 -5.62
N VAL A 72 -7.26 -17.14 -4.34
CA VAL A 72 -7.06 -16.22 -3.22
C VAL A 72 -5.62 -15.64 -3.17
N PRO A 73 -4.54 -16.45 -3.14
CA PRO A 73 -3.18 -15.92 -3.17
C PRO A 73 -2.88 -15.15 -4.47
N LEU A 74 -3.50 -15.54 -5.60
CA LEU A 74 -3.34 -14.83 -6.87
C LEU A 74 -3.88 -13.39 -6.79
N PHE A 75 -5.11 -13.20 -6.31
CA PHE A 75 -5.68 -11.86 -6.15
C PHE A 75 -4.94 -11.03 -5.10
N VAL A 76 -4.49 -11.66 -4.00
CA VAL A 76 -3.68 -10.98 -2.98
C VAL A 76 -2.33 -10.52 -3.56
N ALA A 77 -1.67 -11.37 -4.36
CA ALA A 77 -0.43 -11.00 -5.06
C ALA A 77 -0.65 -9.82 -6.02
N PHE A 78 -1.70 -9.86 -6.85
CA PHE A 78 -2.01 -8.74 -7.73
C PHE A 78 -2.33 -7.45 -6.96
N SER A 79 -3.06 -7.54 -5.86
CA SER A 79 -3.39 -6.40 -5.00
C SER A 79 -2.13 -5.77 -4.37
N THR A 80 -1.23 -6.61 -3.83
CA THR A 80 0.02 -6.14 -3.21
C THR A 80 0.98 -5.51 -4.22
N ILE A 81 1.10 -6.08 -5.43
CA ILE A 81 1.86 -5.48 -6.54
C ILE A 81 1.25 -4.14 -6.95
N GLY A 82 -0.09 -4.06 -7.05
CA GLY A 82 -0.79 -2.82 -7.37
C GLY A 82 -0.54 -1.72 -6.32
N ALA A 83 -0.59 -2.07 -5.04
CA ALA A 83 -0.31 -1.15 -3.94
C ALA A 83 1.16 -0.68 -3.94
N ALA A 84 2.11 -1.58 -4.20
CA ALA A 84 3.52 -1.24 -4.33
C ALA A 84 3.77 -0.27 -5.51
N ASN A 85 3.18 -0.56 -6.68
CA ASN A 85 3.27 0.30 -7.86
C ASN A 85 2.68 1.70 -7.59
N GLY A 86 1.50 1.78 -6.96
CA GLY A 86 0.90 3.05 -6.55
C GLY A 86 1.82 3.85 -5.62
N SER A 87 2.45 3.18 -4.65
CA SER A 87 3.40 3.81 -3.72
C SER A 87 4.64 4.36 -4.45
N CYS A 88 5.15 3.67 -5.47
CA CYS A 88 6.26 4.16 -6.30
C CYS A 88 5.92 5.47 -7.04
N PHE A 89 4.69 5.60 -7.56
CA PHE A 89 4.25 6.84 -8.22
C PHE A 89 4.21 8.02 -7.24
N THR A 90 3.62 7.84 -6.06
CA THR A 90 3.54 8.89 -5.05
C THR A 90 4.92 9.27 -4.52
N ALA A 91 5.79 8.29 -4.25
CA ALA A 91 7.16 8.53 -3.80
C ALA A 91 7.98 9.33 -4.83
N GLY A 92 7.86 8.99 -6.12
CA GLY A 92 8.52 9.72 -7.20
C GLY A 92 8.12 11.19 -7.27
N ARG A 93 6.82 11.50 -7.12
CA ARG A 93 6.31 12.88 -7.10
C ARG A 93 6.85 13.68 -5.91
N LEU A 94 6.83 13.09 -4.71
CA LEU A 94 7.31 13.75 -3.49
C LEU A 94 8.79 14.11 -3.59
N VAL A 95 9.64 13.16 -4.01
CA VAL A 95 11.09 13.37 -4.13
C VAL A 95 11.41 14.40 -5.21
N TYR A 96 10.67 14.41 -6.30
CA TYR A 96 10.81 15.41 -7.36
C TYR A 96 10.54 16.84 -6.85
N VAL A 97 9.42 17.05 -6.15
CA VAL A 97 9.07 18.36 -5.58
C VAL A 97 10.09 18.77 -4.51
N ALA A 98 10.49 17.84 -3.62
CA ALA A 98 11.49 18.11 -2.58
C ALA A 98 12.86 18.50 -3.15
N GLY A 99 13.28 17.91 -4.28
CA GLY A 99 14.51 18.28 -4.98
C GLY A 99 14.41 19.63 -5.71
N ARG A 100 13.21 20.06 -6.12
CA ARG A 100 12.96 21.38 -6.73
C ARG A 100 13.02 22.52 -5.71
N GLU A 101 12.46 22.31 -4.53
CA GLU A 101 12.49 23.26 -3.40
C GLU A 101 13.86 23.32 -2.69
N GLY A 102 14.85 22.52 -3.14
CA GLY A 102 16.22 22.55 -2.61
C GLY A 102 16.42 21.81 -1.29
N HIS A 103 15.38 21.13 -0.77
CA HIS A 103 15.44 20.34 0.46
C HIS A 103 16.12 18.97 0.27
N MET A 104 16.21 18.49 -0.96
CA MET A 104 16.83 17.20 -1.31
C MET A 104 17.89 17.39 -2.42
N LEU A 105 18.81 16.42 -2.56
CA LEU A 105 19.84 16.42 -3.62
C LEU A 105 19.19 16.65 -5.00
N LYS A 106 19.65 17.69 -5.72
CA LYS A 106 19.16 18.04 -7.08
C LYS A 106 19.29 16.90 -8.09
N VAL A 107 20.18 15.94 -7.85
CA VAL A 107 20.31 14.72 -8.68
C VAL A 107 19.04 13.87 -8.67
N LEU A 108 18.28 13.89 -7.57
CA LEU A 108 17.06 13.10 -7.41
C LEU A 108 15.85 13.72 -8.14
N SER A 109 15.91 15.01 -8.53
CA SER A 109 14.86 15.66 -9.33
C SER A 109 15.09 15.55 -10.84
N TYR A 110 16.16 14.87 -11.30
CA TYR A 110 16.38 14.66 -12.73
C TYR A 110 15.32 13.74 -13.33
N ILE A 111 14.65 14.26 -14.36
CA ILE A 111 13.69 13.52 -15.18
C ILE A 111 14.44 12.94 -16.38
N SER A 112 14.21 11.65 -16.66
CA SER A 112 14.76 11.01 -17.85
C SER A 112 14.13 11.58 -19.12
N VAL A 113 14.94 12.15 -20.02
CA VAL A 113 14.48 12.85 -21.25
C VAL A 113 13.69 11.93 -22.19
N LYS A 114 13.98 10.63 -22.22
CA LYS A 114 13.30 9.66 -23.12
C LYS A 114 11.98 9.12 -22.58
N ARG A 115 11.80 9.06 -21.27
CA ARG A 115 10.63 8.41 -20.64
C ARG A 115 9.81 9.33 -19.75
N LEU A 116 10.27 10.56 -19.54
CA LEU A 116 9.66 11.56 -18.65
C LEU A 116 9.38 11.04 -17.23
N THR A 117 10.13 10.03 -16.78
CA THR A 117 10.02 9.44 -15.45
C THR A 117 11.15 9.90 -14.53
N PRO A 118 10.90 10.10 -13.22
CA PRO A 118 11.92 10.40 -12.23
C PRO A 118 12.70 9.12 -11.86
N ALA A 119 13.50 8.61 -12.81
CA ALA A 119 14.23 7.35 -12.66
C ALA A 119 15.18 7.32 -11.45
N PRO A 120 15.96 8.38 -11.12
CA PRO A 120 16.86 8.37 -9.97
C PRO A 120 16.12 8.25 -8.63
N ALA A 121 14.95 8.91 -8.50
CA ALA A 121 14.13 8.86 -7.29
C ALA A 121 13.58 7.45 -7.02
N ILE A 122 13.09 6.77 -8.07
CA ILE A 122 12.56 5.41 -7.96
C ILE A 122 13.66 4.42 -7.60
N ILE A 123 14.84 4.54 -8.24
CA ILE A 123 16.00 3.68 -7.93
C ILE A 123 16.44 3.87 -6.48
N PHE A 124 16.55 5.12 -6.01
CA PHE A 124 16.91 5.43 -4.63
C PHE A 124 15.89 4.83 -3.63
N HIS A 125 14.60 4.98 -3.91
CA HIS A 125 13.54 4.39 -3.10
C HIS A 125 13.63 2.85 -3.08
N GLY A 126 13.90 2.22 -4.24
CA GLY A 126 14.08 0.77 -4.34
C GLY A 126 15.31 0.25 -3.59
N ILE A 127 16.43 0.98 -3.61
CA ILE A 127 17.64 0.64 -2.85
C ILE A 127 17.35 0.68 -1.35
N ILE A 128 16.71 1.76 -0.88
CA ILE A 128 16.32 1.89 0.53
C ILE A 128 15.36 0.78 0.93
N ALA A 129 14.33 0.51 0.13
CA ALA A 129 13.39 -0.57 0.39
C ALA A 129 14.09 -1.94 0.48
N THR A 130 15.07 -2.19 -0.39
CA THR A 130 15.87 -3.43 -0.36
C THR A 130 16.67 -3.55 0.92
N ILE A 131 17.30 -2.46 1.38
CA ILE A 131 18.05 -2.44 2.65
C ILE A 131 17.12 -2.75 3.84
N TYR A 132 15.92 -2.17 3.87
CA TYR A 132 14.94 -2.42 4.93
C TYR A 132 14.37 -3.83 4.94
N ILE A 133 14.46 -4.58 3.84
CA ILE A 133 14.02 -5.98 3.78
C ILE A 133 15.06 -6.95 4.38
N ILE A 134 16.35 -6.58 4.41
CA ILE A 134 17.43 -7.46 4.91
C ILE A 134 17.23 -7.90 6.37
N PRO A 135 16.77 -7.04 7.31
CA PRO A 135 16.43 -7.45 8.68
C PRO A 135 15.26 -8.44 8.77
N GLY A 136 14.41 -8.55 7.74
CA GLY A 136 13.54 -9.69 7.49
C GLY A 136 12.26 -9.84 8.33
N ASP A 137 12.05 -9.06 9.39
CA ASP A 137 10.84 -9.18 10.23
C ASP A 137 9.78 -8.10 9.95
N ILE A 138 8.62 -8.56 9.48
CA ILE A 138 7.47 -7.71 9.16
C ILE A 138 6.94 -7.01 10.42
N ASN A 139 6.89 -7.69 11.56
CA ASN A 139 6.37 -7.09 12.79
C ASN A 139 7.28 -5.97 13.30
N SER A 140 8.60 -6.18 13.25
CA SER A 140 9.58 -5.14 13.54
C SER A 140 9.47 -3.95 12.57
N LEU A 141 9.31 -4.20 11.26
CA LEU A 141 9.12 -3.13 10.27
C LEU A 141 7.83 -2.33 10.50
N VAL A 142 6.72 -3.01 10.81
CA VAL A 142 5.43 -2.35 11.09
C VAL A 142 5.55 -1.49 12.33
N ASN A 143 6.19 -1.99 13.40
CA ASN A 143 6.44 -1.20 14.61
C ASN A 143 7.33 0.01 14.32
N TYR A 144 8.38 -0.13 13.50
CA TYR A 144 9.22 0.99 13.10
C TYR A 144 8.47 2.05 12.27
N PHE A 145 7.49 1.64 11.46
CA PHE A 145 6.69 2.57 10.66
C PHE A 145 5.55 3.24 11.45
N SER A 146 5.04 2.58 12.50
CA SER A 146 3.96 3.10 13.35
C SER A 146 4.44 4.02 14.49
N PHE A 147 5.73 4.01 14.81
CA PHE A 147 6.39 4.94 15.73
C PHE A 147 6.99 6.14 14.99
#